data_AF-A0A947DT36-F1
#
_entry.id   AF-A0A947DT36-F1
#
_cell.length_a   1.000
_cell.length_b   1.000
_cell.length_c   1.000
_cell.angle_alpha   90.00
_cell.angle_beta   90.00
_cell.angle_gamma   90.00
#
_symmetry.space_group_name_H-M   'P 1'
#
loop_
_entity.id
_entity.type
_entity.pdbx_description
1 polymer ?
#
loop_
_entity_poly.entity_id
_entity_poly.type
_entity_poly.pdbx_seq_one_letter_code
_entity_poly.pdbx_strand_id
1 'polypeptide(L)'
;MNPISPIPVVLAFLLALATTRFLATRFAVILPIGRVSTIDGLRGYLGFAVFLHHASIWFFFLRTGQWAVPPSNLYTHLGQSGVALFFMITGFLFFSKLIDSKERPVDWTQLYISRIFRLTPLYLFAMVAMFSIVAVLSNGQLREPVESLAL
;
A
#
# COMPACT_ATOMS: atom_id res chain seq x y z
N MET A 1 -3.71 0.63 -25.38
CA MET A 1 -3.19 1.78 -24.61
C MET A 1 -1.75 1.47 -24.20
N ASN A 2 -0.83 2.41 -24.30
CA ASN A 2 0.56 2.21 -23.86
C ASN A 2 0.57 2.00 -22.33
N PRO A 3 1.02 0.84 -21.80
CA PRO A 3 1.02 0.54 -20.38
C PRO A 3 1.91 1.48 -19.54
N ILE A 4 2.79 2.22 -20.21
CA ILE A 4 3.72 3.19 -19.61
C ILE A 4 3.15 4.62 -19.64
N SER A 5 1.99 4.82 -20.26
CA SER A 5 1.38 6.16 -20.34
C SER A 5 1.03 6.70 -18.95
N PRO A 6 0.99 8.04 -18.78
CA PRO A 6 0.53 8.67 -17.55
C PRO A 6 -0.99 8.56 -17.36
N ILE A 7 -1.75 8.19 -18.39
CA ILE A 7 -3.22 8.16 -18.36
C ILE A 7 -3.76 7.20 -17.28
N PRO A 8 -3.33 5.93 -17.19
CA PRO A 8 -3.74 5.02 -16.13
C PRO A 8 -3.46 5.56 -14.72
N VAL A 9 -2.33 6.25 -14.53
CA VAL A 9 -1.97 6.86 -13.25
C VAL A 9 -2.99 7.93 -12.88
N VAL A 10 -3.27 8.86 -13.80
CA VAL A 10 -4.25 9.94 -13.57
C VAL A 10 -5.64 9.35 -13.28
N LEU A 11 -6.09 8.38 -14.06
CA LEU A 11 -7.38 7.71 -13.85
C LEU A 11 -7.45 7.01 -12.50
N ALA A 12 -6.37 6.33 -12.10
CA ALA A 12 -6.29 5.64 -10.81
C ALA A 12 -6.38 6.64 -9.63
N PHE A 13 -5.70 7.79 -9.72
CA PHE A 13 -5.81 8.84 -8.72
C PHE A 13 -7.19 9.48 -8.68
N LEU A 14 -7.80 9.78 -9.84
CA LEU A 14 -9.17 10.30 -9.90
C LEU A 14 -10.18 9.31 -9.29
N LEU A 15 -10.02 8.02 -9.57
CA LEU A 15 -10.85 6.98 -8.98
C LEU A 15 -10.63 6.88 -7.46
N ALA A 16 -9.39 6.96 -6.99
CA ALA A 16 -9.09 6.98 -5.56
C ALA A 16 -9.73 8.21 -4.87
N LEU A 17 -9.68 9.39 -5.50
CA LEU A 17 -10.32 10.60 -5.00
C LEU A 17 -11.85 10.49 -5.01
N ALA A 18 -12.44 9.94 -6.08
CA ALA A 18 -13.88 9.74 -6.17
C ALA A 18 -14.39 8.75 -5.11
N THR A 19 -13.69 7.63 -4.94
CA THR A 19 -14.04 6.60 -3.94
C THR A 19 -13.87 7.13 -2.52
N THR A 20 -12.75 7.80 -2.20
CA THR A 20 -12.56 8.42 -0.88
C THR A 20 -13.61 9.49 -0.59
N ARG A 21 -13.94 10.35 -1.56
CA ARG A 21 -15.03 11.34 -1.42
C ARG A 21 -16.37 10.66 -1.19
N PHE A 22 -16.69 9.62 -1.94
CA PHE A 22 -17.92 8.86 -1.75
C PHE A 22 -17.98 8.18 -0.39
N LEU A 23 -16.89 7.57 0.09
CA LEU A 23 -16.85 6.98 1.42
C LEU A 23 -16.98 8.06 2.51
N ALA A 24 -16.33 9.21 2.34
CA ALA A 24 -16.41 10.32 3.29
C ALA A 24 -17.81 10.94 3.39
N THR A 25 -18.65 10.84 2.35
CA THR A 25 -20.07 11.26 2.45
C THR A 25 -20.96 10.20 3.09
N ARG A 26 -20.52 8.94 3.17
CA ARG A 26 -21.29 7.83 3.74
C ARG A 26 -20.91 7.49 5.18
N PHE A 27 -19.67 7.76 5.57
CA PHE A 27 -19.14 7.42 6.88
C PHE A 27 -18.62 8.66 7.59
N ALA A 28 -18.90 8.79 8.89
CA ALA A 28 -18.36 9.87 9.71
C ALA A 28 -16.84 9.75 9.83
N VAL A 29 -16.11 10.73 9.30
CA VAL A 29 -14.65 10.80 9.42
C VAL A 29 -14.30 11.60 10.67
N ILE A 30 -13.82 10.91 11.71
CA ILE A 30 -13.33 11.56 12.94
C ILE A 30 -11.86 11.91 12.71
N LEU A 31 -11.57 13.21 12.58
CA LEU A 31 -10.20 13.70 12.50
C LEU A 31 -9.59 13.84 13.90
N PRO A 32 -8.39 13.29 14.15
CA PRO A 32 -7.72 13.46 15.43
C PRO A 32 -7.34 14.92 15.67
N ILE A 33 -7.72 15.46 16.83
CA ILE A 33 -7.40 16.83 17.27
C ILE A 33 -5.90 16.92 17.58
N GLY A 34 -5.23 17.98 17.12
CA GLY A 34 -3.81 18.25 17.39
C GLY A 34 -2.81 17.48 16.52
N ARG A 35 -3.28 16.77 15.48
CA ARG A 35 -2.42 16.06 14.52
C ARG A 35 -2.36 16.82 13.19
N VAL A 36 -1.19 16.83 12.55
CA VAL A 36 -1.00 17.46 11.21
C VAL A 36 -1.67 16.59 10.14
N SER A 37 -2.99 16.68 10.05
CA SER A 37 -3.86 15.82 9.24
C SER A 37 -3.55 15.87 7.74
N THR A 38 -3.08 17.01 7.24
CA THR A 38 -2.70 17.21 5.84
C THR A 38 -1.45 16.40 5.47
N ILE A 39 -0.44 16.39 6.35
CA ILE A 39 0.78 15.58 6.19
C ILE A 39 0.45 14.09 6.27
N ASP A 40 -0.47 13.69 7.15
CA ASP A 40 -0.94 12.31 7.18
C ASP A 40 -1.72 11.92 5.92
N GLY A 41 -2.53 12.82 5.38
CA GLY A 41 -3.22 12.62 4.09
C GLY A 41 -2.24 12.42 2.94
N LEU A 42 -1.15 13.22 2.91
CA LEU A 42 -0.09 13.10 1.90
C LEU A 42 0.52 11.69 1.87
N ARG A 43 0.69 11.04 3.03
CA ARG A 43 1.19 9.66 3.11
C ARG A 43 0.28 8.68 2.38
N GLY A 44 -1.03 8.91 2.38
CA GLY A 44 -1.99 8.10 1.63
C GLY A 44 -1.74 8.15 0.12
N TYR A 45 -1.53 9.35 -0.42
CA TYR A 45 -1.19 9.52 -1.85
C TYR A 45 0.15 8.87 -2.20
N LEU A 46 1.16 9.03 -1.33
CA LEU A 46 2.47 8.41 -1.52
C LEU A 46 2.39 6.88 -1.48
N GLY A 47 1.64 6.31 -0.53
CA GLY A 47 1.40 4.86 -0.47
C GLY A 47 0.70 4.34 -1.73
N PHE A 48 -0.27 5.09 -2.27
CA PHE A 48 -0.94 4.73 -3.51
C PHE A 48 -0.02 4.85 -4.74
N ALA A 49 0.87 5.86 -4.79
CA ALA A 49 1.90 5.96 -5.83
C ALA A 49 2.83 4.73 -5.84
N VAL A 50 3.27 4.28 -4.66
CA VAL A 50 4.11 3.08 -4.50
C VAL A 50 3.36 1.82 -4.95
N PHE A 51 2.05 1.74 -4.67
CA PHE A 51 1.22 0.66 -5.20
C PHE A 51 1.20 0.64 -6.74
N LEU A 52 1.01 1.80 -7.40
CA LEU A 52 1.04 1.89 -8.87
C LEU A 52 2.40 1.49 -9.46
N HIS A 53 3.50 1.84 -8.78
CA HIS A 53 4.84 1.37 -9.15
C HIS A 53 4.94 -0.16 -9.14
N HIS A 54 4.53 -0.81 -8.04
CA HIS A 54 4.57 -2.27 -7.94
C HIS A 54 3.59 -2.96 -8.91
N ALA A 55 2.42 -2.35 -9.15
CA ALA A 55 1.47 -2.84 -10.15
C ALA A 55 2.08 -2.86 -11.56
N SER A 56 2.87 -1.83 -11.91
CA SER A 56 3.62 -1.80 -13.18
C SER A 56 4.67 -2.91 -13.26
N ILE A 57 5.45 -3.13 -12.20
CA ILE A 57 6.44 -4.23 -12.13
C ILE A 57 5.74 -5.57 -12.35
N TRP A 58 4.67 -5.85 -11.62
CA TRP A 58 3.91 -7.11 -11.75
C TRP A 58 3.35 -7.30 -13.17
N PHE A 59 2.82 -6.23 -13.78
CA PHE A 59 2.31 -6.29 -15.14
C PHE A 59 3.37 -6.72 -16.17
N PHE A 60 4.59 -6.19 -16.06
CA PHE A 60 5.69 -6.58 -16.95
C PHE A 60 6.23 -7.97 -16.60
N PHE A 61 6.42 -8.26 -15.31
CA PHE A 61 6.87 -9.56 -14.83
C PHE A 61 6.00 -10.71 -15.34
N LEU A 62 4.67 -10.56 -15.27
CA LEU A 62 3.73 -11.59 -15.75
C LEU A 62 3.79 -11.83 -17.27
N ARG A 63 4.41 -10.93 -18.05
CA ARG A 63 4.50 -11.03 -19.52
C ARG A 63 5.89 -11.40 -20.01
N THR A 64 6.92 -10.94 -19.32
CA THR A 64 8.32 -11.13 -19.72
C THR A 64 9.04 -12.18 -18.88
N GLY A 65 8.49 -12.54 -17.72
CA GLY A 65 9.15 -13.39 -16.71
C GLY A 65 10.31 -12.70 -15.99
N GLN A 66 10.59 -11.42 -16.28
CA GLN A 66 11.73 -10.70 -15.72
C GLN A 66 11.29 -9.72 -14.63
N TRP A 67 11.90 -9.86 -13.45
CA TRP A 67 11.72 -8.91 -12.36
C TRP A 67 12.67 -7.72 -12.56
N ALA A 68 12.13 -6.62 -13.07
CA ALA A 68 12.91 -5.43 -13.40
C ALA A 68 12.17 -4.15 -13.00
N VAL A 69 12.92 -3.06 -12.88
CA VAL A 69 12.35 -1.72 -12.70
C VAL A 69 11.42 -1.37 -13.87
N PRO A 70 10.36 -0.59 -13.63
CA PRO A 70 9.47 -0.17 -14.71
C PRO A 70 10.27 0.54 -15.82
N PRO A 71 9.98 0.28 -17.10
CA PRO A 71 10.63 0.96 -18.24
C PRO A 71 10.27 2.45 -18.35
N SER A 72 9.58 3.01 -17.35
CA SER A 72 9.09 4.38 -17.30
C SER A 72 9.68 5.13 -16.13
N ASN A 73 10.29 6.28 -16.39
CA ASN A 73 10.77 7.17 -15.33
C ASN A 73 9.64 7.59 -14.38
N LEU A 74 8.43 7.81 -14.90
CA LEU A 74 7.27 8.17 -14.08
C LEU A 74 6.97 7.08 -13.05
N TYR A 75 6.76 5.83 -13.51
CA TYR A 75 6.46 4.73 -12.59
C TYR A 75 7.62 4.44 -11.65
N THR A 76 8.87 4.60 -12.09
CA THR A 76 10.04 4.48 -11.22
C THR A 76 10.03 5.52 -10.10
N HIS A 77 9.75 6.79 -10.40
CA HIS A 77 9.68 7.84 -9.38
C HIS A 77 8.46 7.75 -8.47
N LEU A 78 7.31 7.25 -8.96
CA LEU A 78 6.16 6.93 -8.11
C LEU A 78 6.54 5.93 -7.00
N GLY A 79 7.46 5.01 -7.28
CA GLY A 79 8.05 4.11 -6.30
C GLY A 79 9.13 4.78 -5.46
N GLN A 80 10.27 5.12 -6.07
CA GLN A 80 11.47 5.57 -5.35
C GLN A 80 11.23 6.85 -4.54
N SER A 81 10.77 7.91 -5.19
CA SER A 81 10.49 9.19 -4.53
C SER A 81 9.30 9.07 -3.59
N GLY A 82 8.28 8.28 -3.98
CA GLY A 82 7.12 7.97 -3.15
C GLY A 82 7.50 7.33 -1.81
N VAL A 83 8.29 6.26 -1.85
CA VAL A 83 8.80 5.54 -0.67
C VAL A 83 9.66 6.46 0.21
N ALA A 84 10.59 7.20 -0.40
CA ALA A 84 11.48 8.10 0.35
C ALA A 84 10.69 9.15 1.14
N LEU A 85 9.76 9.86 0.48
CA LEU A 85 8.91 10.86 1.14
C LEU A 85 7.98 10.22 2.18
N PHE A 86 7.42 9.04 1.89
CA PHE A 86 6.56 8.32 2.83
C PHE A 86 7.30 8.02 4.14
N PHE A 87 8.54 7.53 4.06
CA PHE A 87 9.35 7.23 5.22
C PHE A 87 9.85 8.50 5.93
N MET A 88 10.23 9.56 5.20
CA MET A 88 10.59 10.85 5.81
C MET A 88 9.43 11.41 6.64
N ILE A 89 8.22 11.42 6.09
CA ILE A 89 7.02 11.88 6.81
C ILE A 89 6.73 10.97 8.01
N THR A 90 6.80 9.65 7.83
CA THR A 90 6.54 8.70 8.91
C THR A 90 7.55 8.88 10.05
N GLY A 91 8.82 9.11 9.72
CA GLY A 91 9.88 9.45 10.68
C GLY A 91 9.56 10.74 11.42
N PHE A 92 9.27 11.83 10.69
CA PHE A 92 8.90 13.11 11.29
C PHE A 92 7.75 12.97 12.31
N LEU A 93 6.63 12.35 11.91
CA LEU A 93 5.48 12.19 12.80
C LEU A 93 5.77 11.30 14.01
N PHE A 94 6.57 10.26 13.84
CA PHE A 94 6.92 9.35 14.93
C PHE A 94 7.90 10.00 15.92
N PHE A 95 8.92 10.70 15.42
CA PHE A 95 9.87 11.42 16.26
C PHE A 95 9.20 12.57 17.02
N SER A 96 8.31 13.35 16.37
CA SER A 96 7.53 14.39 17.08
C SER A 96 6.72 13.80 18.22
N LYS A 97 6.04 12.66 17.99
CA LYS A 97 5.31 11.94 19.05
C LYS A 97 6.22 11.49 20.21
N LEU A 98 7.45 11.09 19.93
CA LEU A 98 8.42 10.71 20.97
C LEU A 98 8.92 11.92 21.77
N ILE A 99 9.14 13.06 21.12
CA ILE A 99 9.55 14.29 21.81
C ILE A 99 8.43 14.75 22.75
N ASP A 100 7.18 14.76 22.27
CA ASP A 100 6.00 15.11 23.06
C ASP A 100 5.73 14.11 24.20
N SER A 101 6.26 12.89 24.08
CA SER A 101 6.05 11.84 25.09
C SER A 101 6.72 12.09 26.43
N LYS A 102 7.57 13.12 26.50
CA LYS A 102 8.11 13.62 27.77
C LYS A 102 7.00 14.12 28.72
N GLU A 103 5.88 14.60 28.18
CA GLU A 103 4.72 15.03 28.98
C GLU A 103 3.63 13.97 29.09
N ARG A 104 3.56 13.04 28.12
CA ARG A 104 2.58 11.94 28.08
C ARG A 104 3.22 10.64 27.60
N PRO A 105 3.35 9.60 28.43
CA PRO A 105 4.04 8.37 28.03
C PRO A 105 3.41 7.73 26.80
N VAL A 106 4.24 7.22 25.88
CA VAL A 106 3.74 6.47 24.72
C VAL A 106 3.27 5.09 25.17
N ASP A 107 1.99 4.79 24.91
CA ASP A 107 1.47 3.44 25.03
C ASP A 107 1.93 2.59 23.82
N TRP A 108 2.99 1.82 24.03
CA TRP A 108 3.56 0.91 23.05
C TRP A 108 2.59 -0.23 22.70
N THR A 109 1.89 -0.76 23.70
CA THR A 109 0.94 -1.87 23.54
C THR A 109 -0.20 -1.46 22.61
N GLN A 110 -0.83 -0.31 22.89
CA GLN A 110 -1.89 0.23 22.04
C GLN A 110 -1.38 0.49 20.61
N LEU A 111 -0.15 0.97 20.46
CA LEU A 111 0.45 1.25 19.16
C LEU A 111 0.62 -0.01 18.30
N TYR A 112 1.08 -1.13 18.87
CA TYR A 112 1.22 -2.40 18.14
C TYR A 112 -0.14 -3.07 17.88
N ILE A 113 -1.02 -3.10 18.88
CA ILE A 113 -2.38 -3.64 18.73
C ILE A 113 -3.13 -2.92 17.62
N SER A 114 -3.04 -1.58 17.60
CA SER A 114 -3.67 -0.75 16.56
C SER A 114 -3.14 -1.07 15.15
N ARG A 115 -1.89 -1.51 15.00
CA ARG A 115 -1.34 -1.93 13.70
C ARG A 115 -1.85 -3.30 13.28
N ILE A 116 -1.90 -4.26 14.21
CA ILE A 116 -2.44 -5.60 13.95
C ILE A 116 -3.88 -5.51 13.46
N PHE A 117 -4.76 -4.81 14.20
CA PHE A 117 -6.17 -4.68 13.80
C PHE A 117 -6.39 -3.91 12.50
N ARG A 118 -5.41 -3.11 12.03
CA ARG A 118 -5.50 -2.43 10.73
C ARG A 118 -4.93 -3.24 9.57
N LEU A 119 -3.80 -3.93 9.78
CA LEU A 119 -3.06 -4.62 8.71
C LEU A 119 -3.53 -6.06 8.52
N THR A 120 -3.77 -6.78 9.61
CA THR A 120 -4.07 -8.22 9.58
C THR A 120 -5.37 -8.54 8.83
N PRO A 121 -6.50 -7.82 9.00
CA PRO A 121 -7.72 -8.15 8.28
C PRO A 121 -7.57 -8.02 6.76
N LEU A 122 -6.94 -6.95 6.29
CA LEU A 122 -6.71 -6.73 4.87
C LEU A 122 -5.70 -7.75 4.30
N TYR A 123 -4.65 -8.06 5.05
CA TYR A 123 -3.66 -9.06 4.65
C TYR A 123 -4.30 -10.45 4.49
N LEU A 124 -5.07 -10.91 5.48
CA LEU A 124 -5.76 -12.20 5.42
C LEU A 124 -6.74 -12.24 4.24
N PHE A 125 -7.51 -11.18 4.02
CA PHE A 125 -8.39 -11.07 2.86
C PHE A 125 -7.63 -11.20 1.54
N ALA A 126 -6.51 -10.48 1.38
CA ALA A 126 -5.69 -10.55 0.17
C ALA A 126 -5.08 -11.94 -0.05
N MET A 127 -4.60 -12.59 1.00
CA MET A 127 -4.05 -13.95 0.94
C MET A 127 -5.12 -14.97 0.54
N VAL A 128 -6.30 -14.92 1.15
CA VAL A 128 -7.43 -15.79 0.80
C VAL A 128 -7.85 -15.57 -0.65
N ALA A 129 -7.97 -14.32 -1.09
CA ALA A 129 -8.30 -14.00 -2.48
C ALA A 129 -7.24 -14.54 -3.46
N MET A 130 -5.95 -14.35 -3.16
CA MET A 130 -4.86 -14.87 -3.95
C MET A 130 -4.90 -16.40 -4.05
N PHE A 131 -5.00 -17.11 -2.93
CA PHE A 131 -5.08 -18.58 -2.95
C PHE A 131 -6.33 -19.09 -3.67
N SER A 132 -7.48 -18.41 -3.52
CA SER A 132 -8.71 -18.76 -4.23
C SER A 132 -8.55 -18.60 -5.74
N ILE A 133 -7.95 -17.50 -6.20
CA ILE A 133 -7.65 -17.27 -7.62
C ILE A 133 -6.73 -18.37 -8.15
N VAL A 134 -5.66 -18.68 -7.43
CA VAL A 134 -4.70 -19.74 -7.82
C VAL A 134 -5.40 -21.10 -7.88
N ALA A 135 -6.21 -21.46 -6.88
CA ALA A 135 -6.93 -22.74 -6.84
C ALA A 135 -7.92 -22.88 -8.01
N VAL A 136 -8.64 -21.81 -8.37
CA VAL A 136 -9.55 -21.82 -9.52
C VAL A 136 -8.76 -21.97 -10.83
N LEU A 137 -7.67 -21.22 -11.00
CA LEU A 137 -6.84 -21.28 -12.21
C LEU A 137 -6.06 -22.60 -12.37
N SER A 138 -5.74 -23.28 -11.27
CA SER A 138 -5.06 -24.57 -11.28
C SER A 138 -6.02 -25.77 -11.31
N ASN A 139 -7.34 -25.53 -11.32
CA ASN A 139 -8.37 -26.58 -11.11
C ASN A 139 -8.12 -27.41 -9.84
N GLY A 140 -7.57 -26.79 -8.79
CA GLY A 140 -7.20 -27.46 -7.54
C GLY A 140 -6.00 -28.40 -7.65
N GLN A 141 -5.27 -28.41 -8.77
CA GLN A 141 -4.09 -29.25 -8.92
C GLN A 141 -2.84 -28.57 -8.36
N LEU A 142 -2.08 -29.31 -7.55
CA LEU A 142 -0.74 -28.93 -7.11
C LEU A 142 0.24 -29.16 -8.26
N ARG A 143 0.79 -28.08 -8.83
CA ARG A 143 1.78 -28.17 -9.91
C ARG A 143 3.18 -28.51 -9.41
N GLU A 144 3.44 -28.23 -8.13
CA GLU A 144 4.69 -28.62 -7.45
C GLU A 144 4.37 -29.60 -6.32
N PRO A 145 5.10 -30.74 -6.22
CA PRO A 145 4.93 -31.67 -5.11
C PRO A 145 5.27 -30.99 -3.79
N VAL A 146 4.55 -31.31 -2.71
CA VAL A 146 4.85 -30.74 -1.38
C VAL A 146 6.28 -31.06 -0.92
N GLU A 147 6.82 -32.17 -1.41
CA GLU A 147 8.21 -32.60 -1.18
C GLU A 147 9.25 -31.64 -1.75
N SER A 148 8.95 -30.88 -2.83
CA SER A 148 9.87 -29.87 -3.37
C SER A 148 9.91 -28.58 -2.53
N LEU A 149 8.93 -28.38 -1.64
CA LEU A 149 8.84 -27.22 -0.75
C LEU A 149 9.60 -27.41 0.57
N ALA A 150 10.03 -28.64 0.88
CA ALA A 150 10.86 -28.96 2.03
C ALA A 150 12.35 -28.79 1.69
N LEU A 151 12.77 -27.54 1.51
CA LEU A 151 14.18 -27.13 1.45
C LEU A 151 14.58 -26.39 2.73
#